data_AF-H3D7G0-F1
#
_entry.id   AF-H3D7G0-F1
#
_cell.length_a   1.000
_cell.length_b   1.000
_cell.length_c   1.000
_cell.angle_alpha   90.00
_cell.angle_beta   90.00
_cell.angle_gamma   90.00
#
_symmetry.space_group_name_H-M   'P 1'
#
loop_
_entity.id
_entity.type
_entity.pdbx_description
1 polymer ?
#
loop_
_entity_poly.entity_id
_entity_poly.type
_entity_poly.pdbx_seq_one_letter_code
_entity_poly.pdbx_strand_id
1 'polypeptide(L)'
;VIVQFGWFFLSVIVQGDEVLRKIEREVQMREGAGKLLVACSRMEQALEAAKSLLTSNARILALLSQLQQIRKDQVFEEVRRNSGGLPIEEKTPCLGTLVMSDLRIPLMWKDTEYFSNKGEVHRCATFCLLQCGTEIQDTDLVMVDKTLTDICFEEPIVFNNVGPGFLLRVQLYSSFVMEETSTGTLGSRRGSRICAALGSAAVWGSVFGGDSAKLGSGSPPPSATLRSPKYCLLAQTTLKLQHVQEGFKSHDLSLAATEDDPFWVPLYGNICCRLLAQPFCMSQPIMSGQLQILVLM
;
A
#
# COMPACT_ATOMS: atom_id res chain seq x y z
N VAL A 1 -19.76 33.62 13.74
CA VAL A 1 -18.28 33.81 13.78
C VAL A 1 -17.70 33.01 14.94
N ILE A 2 -17.77 33.43 16.21
CA ILE A 2 -17.17 32.70 17.37
C ILE A 2 -17.63 31.24 17.49
N VAL A 3 -18.92 30.97 17.21
CA VAL A 3 -19.49 29.61 17.25
C VAL A 3 -18.98 28.71 16.11
N GLN A 4 -18.56 29.26 14.97
CA GLN A 4 -18.06 28.44 13.85
C GLN A 4 -16.58 28.06 14.07
N PHE A 5 -15.82 28.93 14.76
CA PHE A 5 -14.39 28.76 15.00
C PHE A 5 -14.06 27.76 16.13
N GLY A 6 -14.89 27.64 17.16
CA GLY A 6 -14.73 26.60 18.19
C GLY A 6 -14.88 25.17 17.65
N TRP A 7 -15.70 25.00 16.61
CA TRP A 7 -15.93 23.70 15.97
C TRP A 7 -14.77 23.28 15.09
N PHE A 8 -14.08 24.20 14.43
CA PHE A 8 -12.87 23.89 13.65
C PHE A 8 -11.71 23.42 14.55
N PHE A 9 -11.48 24.09 15.68
CA PHE A 9 -10.41 23.70 16.61
C PHE A 9 -10.70 22.35 17.27
N LEU A 10 -11.96 22.11 17.68
CA LEU A 10 -12.41 20.82 18.17
C LEU A 10 -12.31 19.73 17.09
N SER A 11 -12.70 20.05 15.84
CA SER A 11 -12.62 19.13 14.69
C SER A 11 -11.19 18.68 14.41
N VAL A 12 -10.21 19.57 14.51
CA VAL A 12 -8.80 19.26 14.22
C VAL A 12 -8.15 18.44 15.35
N ILE A 13 -8.47 18.72 16.62
CA ILE A 13 -8.03 17.90 17.76
C ILE A 13 -8.63 16.49 17.67
N VAL A 14 -9.95 16.41 17.44
CA VAL A 14 -10.67 15.14 17.25
C VAL A 14 -10.12 14.36 16.06
N GLN A 15 -9.77 15.04 14.96
CA GLN A 15 -9.17 14.41 13.79
C GLN A 15 -7.76 13.88 14.07
N GLY A 16 -6.95 14.59 14.87
CA GLY A 16 -5.65 14.12 15.33
C GLY A 16 -5.75 12.88 16.22
N ASP A 17 -6.69 12.86 17.17
CA ASP A 17 -6.93 11.74 18.07
C ASP A 17 -7.43 10.50 17.32
N GLU A 18 -8.31 10.67 16.32
CA GLU A 18 -8.78 9.56 15.49
C GLU A 18 -7.65 8.96 14.64
N VAL A 19 -6.75 9.79 14.10
CA VAL A 19 -5.56 9.29 13.39
C VAL A 19 -4.62 8.54 14.34
N LEU A 20 -4.40 9.05 15.56
CA LEU A 20 -3.61 8.35 16.59
C LEU A 20 -4.19 6.98 16.93
N ARG A 21 -5.51 6.89 17.13
CA ARG A 21 -6.21 5.62 17.38
C ARG A 21 -6.06 4.63 16.23
N LYS A 22 -6.12 5.12 14.98
CA LYS A 22 -5.83 4.29 13.79
C LYS A 22 -4.40 3.79 13.76
N ILE A 23 -3.42 4.64 14.11
CA ILE A 23 -2.00 4.24 14.19
C ILE A 23 -1.83 3.14 15.24
N GLU A 24 -2.38 3.32 16.45
CA GLU A 24 -2.28 2.32 17.51
C GLU A 24 -2.87 0.97 17.07
N ARG A 25 -4.02 0.98 16.42
CA ARG A 25 -4.63 -0.23 15.87
C ARG A 25 -3.72 -0.89 14.82
N GLU A 26 -3.15 -0.13 13.89
CA GLU A 26 -2.25 -0.67 12.87
C GLU A 26 -0.94 -1.20 13.47
N VAL A 27 -0.42 -0.57 14.53
CA VAL A 27 0.75 -1.07 15.29
C VAL A 27 0.43 -2.42 15.94
N GLN A 28 -0.73 -2.56 16.57
CA GLN A 28 -1.17 -3.84 17.14
C GLN A 28 -1.32 -4.92 16.05
N MET A 29 -1.89 -4.56 14.88
CA MET A 29 -1.99 -5.48 13.73
C MET A 29 -0.60 -5.92 13.25
N ARG A 30 0.35 -4.98 13.12
CA ARG A 30 1.74 -5.26 12.75
C ARG A 30 2.40 -6.23 13.73
N GLU A 31 2.27 -5.98 15.03
CA GLU A 31 2.85 -6.85 16.07
C GLU A 31 2.22 -8.25 16.06
N GLY A 32 0.90 -8.32 15.87
CA GLY A 32 0.17 -9.59 15.71
C GLY A 32 0.68 -10.38 14.50
N ALA A 33 0.80 -9.74 13.34
CA ALA A 33 1.34 -10.34 12.13
C ALA A 33 2.79 -10.83 12.32
N GLY A 34 3.63 -10.07 13.02
CA GLY A 34 5.00 -10.47 13.34
C GLY A 34 5.06 -11.71 14.23
N LYS A 35 4.21 -11.80 15.26
CA LYS A 35 4.12 -12.98 16.12
C LYS A 35 3.60 -14.21 15.35
N LEU A 36 2.57 -14.02 14.52
CA LEU A 36 2.04 -15.08 13.65
C LEU A 36 3.11 -15.61 12.70
N LEU A 37 3.88 -14.72 12.07
CA LEU A 37 4.94 -15.09 11.12
C LEU A 37 6.00 -16.02 11.74
N VAL A 38 6.35 -15.79 13.01
CA VAL A 38 7.29 -16.64 13.77
C VAL A 38 6.65 -17.99 14.16
N ALA A 39 5.33 -18.01 14.36
CA ALA A 39 4.59 -19.21 14.74
C ALA A 39 4.12 -20.07 13.53
N CYS A 40 4.20 -19.54 12.30
CA CYS A 40 3.76 -20.24 11.10
C CYS A 40 4.60 -21.51 10.85
N SER A 41 3.91 -22.64 10.69
CA SER A 41 4.51 -23.90 10.24
C SER A 41 4.36 -24.12 8.74
N ARG A 42 3.35 -23.51 8.10
CA ARG A 42 3.08 -23.60 6.67
C ARG A 42 3.52 -22.34 5.94
N MET A 43 4.09 -22.51 4.75
CA MET A 43 4.56 -21.41 3.91
C MET A 43 3.42 -20.45 3.50
N GLU A 44 2.26 -20.98 3.13
CA GLU A 44 1.07 -20.17 2.77
C GLU A 44 0.66 -19.22 3.91
N GLN A 45 0.63 -19.73 5.15
CA GLN A 45 0.32 -18.92 6.33
C GLN A 45 1.40 -17.87 6.59
N ALA A 46 2.67 -18.24 6.41
CA ALA A 46 3.78 -17.31 6.56
C ALA A 46 3.72 -16.20 5.50
N LEU A 47 3.31 -16.51 4.27
CA LEU A 47 3.17 -15.55 3.19
C LEU A 47 2.05 -14.54 3.47
N GLU A 48 0.91 -14.98 3.98
CA GLU A 48 -0.18 -14.07 4.38
C GLU A 48 0.18 -13.22 5.60
N ALA A 49 0.88 -13.79 6.58
CA ALA A 49 1.40 -13.04 7.72
C ALA A 49 2.43 -11.99 7.29
N ALA A 50 3.32 -12.33 6.34
CA ALA A 50 4.30 -11.40 5.78
C ALA A 50 3.64 -10.28 4.94
N LYS A 51 2.60 -10.60 4.16
CA LYS A 51 1.78 -9.60 3.45
C LYS A 51 1.12 -8.64 4.45
N SER A 52 0.45 -9.19 5.48
CA SER A 52 -0.19 -8.40 6.54
C SER A 52 0.81 -7.48 7.26
N LEU A 53 2.03 -7.97 7.52
CA LEU A 53 3.11 -7.18 8.12
C LEU A 53 3.54 -6.03 7.18
N LEU A 54 3.68 -6.29 5.88
CA LEU A 54 4.07 -5.26 4.91
C LEU A 54 2.99 -4.19 4.77
N THR A 55 1.73 -4.60 4.62
CA THR A 55 0.58 -3.69 4.46
C THR A 55 0.38 -2.82 5.71
N SER A 56 0.40 -3.41 6.92
CA SER A 56 0.26 -2.63 8.17
C SER A 56 1.41 -1.64 8.36
N ASN A 57 2.65 -2.01 7.99
CA ASN A 57 3.78 -1.07 7.99
C ASN A 57 3.54 0.13 7.08
N ALA A 58 3.05 -0.13 5.86
CA ALA A 58 2.76 0.94 4.91
C ALA A 58 1.65 1.85 5.43
N ARG A 59 0.57 1.28 6.01
CA ARG A 59 -0.52 2.02 6.65
C ARG A 59 -0.03 2.90 7.80
N ILE A 60 0.81 2.38 8.69
CA ILE A 60 1.40 3.16 9.79
C ILE A 60 2.17 4.37 9.24
N LEU A 61 3.02 4.18 8.23
CA LEU A 61 3.80 5.28 7.65
C LEU A 61 2.91 6.35 7.00
N ALA A 62 1.86 5.94 6.29
CA ALA A 62 0.89 6.85 5.69
C ALA A 62 0.11 7.65 6.74
N LEU A 63 -0.35 6.99 7.82
CA LEU A 63 -1.05 7.64 8.92
C LEU A 63 -0.13 8.58 9.71
N LEU A 64 1.13 8.21 9.94
CA LEU A 64 2.11 9.09 10.58
C LEU A 64 2.37 10.34 9.74
N SER A 65 2.48 10.19 8.41
CA SER A 65 2.60 11.33 7.49
C SER A 65 1.37 12.23 7.56
N GLN A 66 0.17 11.66 7.60
CA GLN A 66 -1.09 12.40 7.78
C GLN A 66 -1.09 13.20 9.09
N LEU A 67 -0.70 12.55 10.19
CA LEU A 67 -0.67 13.18 11.51
C LEU A 67 0.35 14.32 11.56
N GLN A 68 1.51 14.16 10.92
CA GLN A 68 2.48 15.23 10.79
C GLN A 68 1.93 16.41 9.99
N GLN A 69 1.16 16.16 8.95
CA GLN A 69 0.54 17.21 8.15
C GLN A 69 -0.50 18.00 8.96
N ILE A 70 -1.39 17.30 9.67
CA ILE A 70 -2.37 17.93 10.57
C ILE A 70 -1.68 18.83 11.60
N ARG A 71 -0.57 18.38 12.21
CA ARG A 71 0.20 19.20 13.17
C ARG A 71 0.85 20.42 12.52
N LYS A 72 1.36 20.31 11.29
CA LYS A 72 1.94 21.45 10.56
C LYS A 72 0.88 22.50 10.26
N ASP A 73 -0.30 22.07 9.83
CA ASP A 73 -1.41 22.95 9.50
C ASP A 73 -1.91 23.69 10.77
N GLN A 74 -1.91 23.03 11.94
CA GLN A 74 -2.19 23.67 13.23
C GLN A 74 -1.21 24.82 13.53
N VAL A 75 0.10 24.55 13.46
CA VAL A 75 1.13 25.55 13.75
C VAL A 75 1.06 26.71 12.75
N PHE A 76 0.86 26.41 11.47
CA PHE A 76 0.74 27.44 10.43
C PHE A 76 -0.46 28.36 10.68
N GLU A 77 -1.62 27.79 11.06
CA GLU A 77 -2.81 28.57 11.38
C GLU A 77 -2.67 29.38 12.67
N GLU A 78 -1.96 28.89 13.69
CA GLU A 78 -1.61 29.68 14.87
C GLU A 78 -0.74 30.90 14.52
N VAL A 79 0.29 30.71 13.68
CA VAL A 79 1.15 31.81 13.22
C VAL A 79 0.37 32.82 12.37
N ARG A 80 -0.54 32.35 11.50
CA ARG A 80 -1.42 33.19 10.68
C ARG A 80 -2.37 34.03 11.54
N ARG A 81 -2.94 33.46 12.60
CA ARG A 81 -3.79 34.19 13.56
C ARG A 81 -3.00 35.30 14.25
N ASN A 82 -1.78 35.03 14.68
CA ASN A 82 -0.94 36.04 15.34
C ASN A 82 -0.49 37.17 14.41
N SER A 83 -0.49 36.94 13.09
CA SER A 83 -0.11 37.94 12.08
C SER A 83 -1.29 38.68 11.44
N GLY A 84 -2.53 38.43 11.90
CA GLY A 84 -3.73 39.14 11.42
C GLY A 84 -4.16 38.80 9.99
N GLY A 85 -3.74 37.64 9.45
CA GLY A 85 -4.10 37.23 8.09
C GLY A 85 -5.59 36.95 7.92
N LEU A 86 -6.22 37.53 6.90
CA LEU A 86 -7.61 37.23 6.52
C LEU A 86 -7.76 35.75 6.08
N PRO A 87 -8.89 35.08 6.38
CA PRO A 87 -9.17 33.75 5.86
C PRO A 87 -9.29 33.84 4.33
N ILE A 88 -8.43 33.13 3.62
CA ILE A 88 -8.62 32.89 2.20
C ILE A 88 -9.66 31.76 2.14
N GLU A 89 -10.83 32.02 1.57
CA GLU A 89 -11.75 30.94 1.19
C GLU A 89 -11.09 30.14 0.06
N GLU A 90 -10.26 29.16 0.43
CA GLU A 90 -9.85 28.13 -0.50
C GLU A 90 -11.08 27.32 -0.87
N LYS A 91 -11.48 27.43 -2.14
CA LYS A 91 -12.51 26.58 -2.71
C LYS A 91 -12.03 25.13 -2.61
N THR A 92 -12.64 24.36 -1.73
CA THR A 92 -12.36 22.94 -1.63
C THR A 92 -12.89 22.25 -2.88
N PRO A 93 -12.07 21.44 -3.58
CA PRO A 93 -12.54 20.72 -4.76
C PRO A 93 -13.61 19.69 -4.34
N CYS A 94 -14.52 19.38 -5.27
CA CYS A 94 -15.47 18.29 -5.04
C CYS A 94 -14.71 16.98 -4.85
N LEU A 95 -14.99 16.30 -3.75
CA LEU A 95 -14.49 14.94 -3.50
C LEU A 95 -15.39 13.92 -4.22
N GLY A 96 -14.90 12.69 -4.32
CA GLY A 96 -15.65 11.59 -4.90
C GLY A 96 -15.15 10.23 -4.42
N THR A 97 -15.71 9.19 -5.04
CA THR A 97 -15.28 7.81 -4.89
C THR A 97 -14.45 7.40 -6.10
N LEU A 98 -13.30 6.79 -5.88
CA LEU A 98 -12.43 6.22 -6.91
C LEU A 98 -12.51 4.69 -6.81
N VAL A 99 -12.77 4.02 -7.92
CA VAL A 99 -12.88 2.56 -7.98
C VAL A 99 -11.93 2.03 -9.04
N MET A 100 -11.13 1.03 -8.67
CA MET A 100 -10.33 0.25 -9.60
C MET A 100 -10.86 -1.19 -9.62
N SER A 101 -11.11 -1.72 -10.82
CA SER A 101 -11.65 -3.07 -11.02
C SER A 101 -10.96 -3.75 -12.20
N ASP A 102 -11.15 -5.08 -12.33
CA ASP A 102 -10.55 -5.91 -13.37
C ASP A 102 -9.02 -5.73 -13.49
N LEU A 103 -8.30 -5.68 -12.36
CA LEU A 103 -6.86 -5.52 -12.39
C LEU A 103 -6.20 -6.80 -12.91
N ARG A 104 -5.48 -6.67 -14.03
CA ARG A 104 -4.73 -7.75 -14.67
C ARG A 104 -3.32 -7.31 -14.98
N ILE A 105 -2.36 -8.20 -14.78
CA ILE A 105 -0.94 -7.94 -15.05
C ILE A 105 -0.43 -9.06 -15.97
N PRO A 106 -0.31 -8.78 -17.28
CA PRO A 106 0.14 -9.77 -18.23
C PRO A 106 1.59 -10.22 -17.97
N LEU A 107 1.81 -11.53 -18.11
CA LEU A 107 3.09 -12.19 -17.93
C LEU A 107 3.76 -12.45 -19.29
N MET A 108 5.09 -12.53 -19.31
CA MET A 108 5.88 -12.78 -20.51
C MET A 108 6.87 -13.92 -20.30
N TRP A 109 6.35 -15.15 -20.16
CA TRP A 109 7.19 -16.34 -20.07
C TRP A 109 7.99 -16.55 -21.35
N LYS A 110 9.28 -16.85 -21.23
CA LYS A 110 10.09 -17.23 -22.40
C LYS A 110 9.69 -18.65 -22.84
N ASP A 111 9.73 -18.93 -24.13
CA ASP A 111 9.43 -20.28 -24.65
C ASP A 111 10.27 -21.36 -23.97
N THR A 112 11.55 -21.05 -23.70
CA THR A 112 12.47 -21.94 -22.97
C THR A 112 12.01 -22.28 -21.55
N GLU A 113 11.30 -21.37 -20.89
CA GLU A 113 10.75 -21.52 -19.52
C GLU A 113 9.41 -22.25 -19.55
N TYR A 114 8.60 -22.01 -20.59
CA TYR A 114 7.31 -22.69 -20.79
C TYR A 114 7.52 -24.20 -21.05
N PHE A 115 8.44 -24.54 -21.97
CA PHE A 115 8.70 -25.92 -22.40
C PHE A 115 9.69 -26.70 -21.52
N SER A 116 10.41 -26.04 -20.60
CA SER A 116 11.29 -26.76 -19.68
C SER A 116 10.46 -27.42 -18.56
N ASN A 117 10.31 -28.74 -18.65
CA ASN A 117 9.76 -29.59 -17.59
C ASN A 117 10.84 -30.04 -16.59
N LYS A 118 11.96 -29.33 -16.50
CA LYS A 118 13.05 -29.64 -15.57
C LYS A 118 12.68 -29.23 -14.14
N GLY A 119 11.62 -29.82 -13.56
CA GLY A 119 11.35 -29.96 -12.12
C GLY A 119 11.28 -28.72 -11.21
N GLU A 120 11.84 -27.58 -11.58
CA GLU A 120 11.87 -26.34 -10.82
C GLU A 120 10.69 -25.49 -11.28
N VAL A 121 9.56 -25.63 -10.59
CA VAL A 121 8.48 -24.67 -10.74
C VAL A 121 8.93 -23.42 -10.01
N HIS A 122 9.37 -22.39 -10.74
CA HIS A 122 9.52 -21.05 -10.18
C HIS A 122 8.14 -20.57 -9.72
N ARG A 123 7.84 -20.77 -8.43
CA ARG A 123 6.62 -20.29 -7.80
C ARG A 123 6.94 -19.01 -7.04
N CYS A 124 6.28 -17.93 -7.42
CA CYS A 124 6.33 -16.68 -6.68
C CYS A 124 4.95 -16.38 -6.11
N ALA A 125 4.89 -15.88 -4.89
CA ALA A 125 3.68 -15.31 -4.34
C ALA A 125 3.66 -13.82 -4.67
N THR A 126 2.54 -13.32 -5.19
CA THR A 126 2.40 -11.92 -5.59
C THR A 126 1.13 -11.30 -5.04
N PHE A 127 1.16 -10.00 -4.77
CA PHE A 127 -0.03 -9.19 -4.46
C PHE A 127 0.25 -7.72 -4.80
N CYS A 128 -0.81 -6.93 -4.92
CA CYS A 128 -0.70 -5.49 -5.14
C CYS A 128 -0.99 -4.71 -3.86
N LEU A 129 -0.20 -3.67 -3.63
CA LEU A 129 -0.49 -2.61 -2.67
C LEU A 129 -0.92 -1.35 -3.44
N LEU A 130 -2.08 -0.82 -3.11
CA LEU A 130 -2.65 0.38 -3.70
C LEU A 130 -2.72 1.50 -2.69
N GLN A 131 -2.17 2.64 -3.06
CA GLN A 131 -2.13 3.82 -2.23
C GLN A 131 -2.80 4.99 -2.95
N CYS A 132 -3.78 5.61 -2.31
CA CYS A 132 -4.38 6.86 -2.74
C CYS A 132 -4.36 7.86 -1.57
N GLY A 133 -3.44 8.82 -1.62
CA GLY A 133 -3.19 9.72 -0.49
C GLY A 133 -2.68 8.95 0.73
N THR A 134 -3.43 8.98 1.83
CA THR A 134 -3.10 8.29 3.09
C THR A 134 -3.81 6.93 3.22
N GLU A 135 -4.74 6.62 2.32
CA GLU A 135 -5.46 5.36 2.32
C GLU A 135 -4.67 4.30 1.55
N ILE A 136 -4.52 3.12 2.16
CA ILE A 136 -3.78 1.99 1.60
C ILE A 136 -4.64 0.73 1.66
N GLN A 137 -4.85 0.14 0.49
CA GLN A 137 -5.54 -1.14 0.32
C GLN A 137 -4.62 -2.15 -0.36
N ASP A 138 -4.88 -3.42 -0.13
CA ASP A 138 -4.11 -4.54 -0.68
C ASP A 138 -5.05 -5.53 -1.37
N THR A 139 -4.55 -6.22 -2.38
CA THR A 139 -5.28 -7.31 -3.06
C THR A 139 -5.02 -8.63 -2.38
N ASP A 140 -5.79 -9.65 -2.76
CA ASP A 140 -5.47 -11.04 -2.46
C ASP A 140 -4.10 -11.47 -2.95
N LEU A 141 -3.59 -12.53 -2.32
CA LEU A 141 -2.35 -13.18 -2.68
C LEU A 141 -2.58 -14.16 -3.81
N VAL A 142 -1.77 -14.06 -4.87
CA VAL A 142 -1.82 -14.93 -6.03
C VAL A 142 -0.49 -15.67 -6.18
N MET A 143 -0.56 -16.99 -6.22
CA MET A 143 0.57 -17.85 -6.55
C MET A 143 0.78 -17.88 -8.05
N VAL A 144 1.97 -17.48 -8.49
CA VAL A 144 2.33 -17.34 -9.90
C VAL A 144 3.28 -18.47 -10.28
N ASP A 145 2.92 -19.18 -11.34
CA ASP A 145 3.76 -20.17 -12.02
C ASP A 145 3.64 -20.04 -13.54
N LYS A 146 4.41 -20.87 -14.26
CA LYS A 146 4.47 -20.86 -15.73
C LYS A 146 3.16 -21.17 -16.45
N THR A 147 2.11 -21.59 -15.74
CA THR A 147 0.80 -21.87 -16.34
C THR A 147 -0.07 -20.63 -16.48
N LEU A 148 0.23 -19.57 -15.73
CA LEU A 148 -0.52 -18.32 -15.78
C LEU A 148 -0.07 -17.43 -16.95
N THR A 149 -1.02 -16.85 -17.68
CA THR A 149 -0.75 -15.80 -18.66
C THR A 149 -0.84 -14.41 -18.05
N ASP A 150 -1.66 -14.25 -17.02
CA ASP A 150 -1.97 -12.98 -16.37
C ASP A 150 -2.14 -13.19 -14.87
N ILE A 151 -1.65 -12.24 -14.07
CA ILE A 151 -2.02 -12.12 -12.66
C ILE A 151 -3.32 -11.33 -12.59
N CYS A 152 -4.42 -11.96 -12.14
CA CYS A 152 -5.74 -11.33 -12.08
C CYS A 152 -6.18 -11.10 -10.63
N PHE A 153 -6.76 -9.93 -10.36
CA PHE A 153 -7.41 -9.63 -9.10
C PHE A 153 -8.87 -9.24 -9.39
N GLU A 154 -9.80 -10.05 -8.88
CA GLU A 154 -11.23 -9.93 -9.18
C GLU A 154 -11.93 -8.87 -8.32
N GLU A 155 -11.51 -8.72 -7.06
CA GLU A 155 -12.16 -7.82 -6.13
C GLU A 155 -11.93 -6.35 -6.50
N PRO A 156 -13.01 -5.53 -6.59
CA PRO A 156 -12.88 -4.10 -6.85
C PRO A 156 -12.36 -3.37 -5.61
N ILE A 157 -11.46 -2.43 -5.83
CA ILE A 157 -10.81 -1.65 -4.78
C ILE A 157 -11.39 -0.24 -4.80
N VAL A 158 -11.91 0.20 -3.65
CA VAL A 158 -12.71 1.43 -3.53
C VAL A 158 -12.05 2.39 -2.56
N PHE A 159 -11.71 3.59 -3.04
CA PHE A 159 -11.22 4.69 -2.23
C PHE A 159 -12.28 5.78 -2.12
N ASN A 160 -12.53 6.28 -0.91
CA ASN A 160 -13.56 7.30 -0.67
C ASN A 160 -12.92 8.65 -0.35
N ASN A 161 -13.69 9.73 -0.55
CA ASN A 161 -13.26 11.10 -0.26
C ASN A 161 -11.99 11.51 -1.04
N VAL A 162 -11.90 11.06 -2.29
CA VAL A 162 -10.77 11.30 -3.18
C VAL A 162 -11.00 12.61 -3.96
N GLY A 163 -10.04 13.53 -3.92
CA GLY A 163 -10.08 14.77 -4.70
C GLY A 163 -9.60 14.57 -6.15
N PRO A 164 -9.85 15.54 -7.05
CA PRO A 164 -9.49 15.44 -8.47
C PRO A 164 -7.97 15.39 -8.73
N GLY A 165 -7.17 15.86 -7.78
CA GLY A 165 -5.70 15.83 -7.85
C GLY A 165 -5.07 14.51 -7.38
N PHE A 166 -5.83 13.42 -7.31
CA PHE A 166 -5.34 12.15 -6.76
C PHE A 166 -4.18 11.55 -7.55
N LEU A 167 -3.33 10.84 -6.81
CA LEU A 167 -2.28 9.97 -7.34
C LEU A 167 -2.52 8.58 -6.79
N LEU A 168 -3.06 7.68 -7.62
CA LEU A 168 -3.27 6.29 -7.27
C LEU A 168 -2.02 5.50 -7.64
N ARG A 169 -1.21 5.16 -6.64
CA ARG A 169 0.00 4.36 -6.83
C ARG A 169 -0.33 2.89 -6.66
N VAL A 170 -0.03 2.10 -7.69
CA VAL A 170 -0.20 0.63 -7.69
C VAL A 170 1.19 0.01 -7.65
N GLN A 171 1.44 -0.85 -6.67
CA GLN A 171 2.72 -1.51 -6.47
C GLN A 171 2.55 -3.01 -6.44
N LEU A 172 3.19 -3.73 -7.37
CA LEU A 172 3.23 -5.19 -7.38
C LEU A 172 4.41 -5.68 -6.54
N TYR A 173 4.11 -6.48 -5.52
CA TYR A 173 5.09 -7.15 -4.69
C TYR A 173 5.19 -8.63 -5.04
N SER A 174 6.39 -9.19 -4.93
CA SER A 174 6.66 -10.60 -5.18
C SER A 174 7.54 -11.19 -4.08
N SER A 175 7.32 -12.45 -3.75
CA SER A 175 8.17 -13.25 -2.87
C SER A 175 8.45 -14.60 -3.49
N PHE A 176 9.71 -15.03 -3.45
CA PHE A 176 10.11 -16.35 -3.90
C PHE A 176 9.61 -17.43 -2.95
N VAL A 177 8.97 -18.46 -3.49
CA VAL A 177 8.49 -19.61 -2.72
C VAL A 177 9.31 -20.83 -3.11
N MET A 178 10.18 -21.27 -2.20
CA MET A 178 10.97 -22.49 -2.37
C MET A 178 10.10 -23.70 -2.03
N GLU A 179 9.98 -24.65 -2.95
CA GLU A 179 9.33 -25.94 -2.69
C GLU A 179 10.35 -26.90 -2.09
N GLU A 180 10.01 -27.54 -0.96
CA GLU A 180 10.83 -28.59 -0.35
C GLU A 180 10.65 -29.91 -1.14
N THR A 181 11.24 -29.99 -2.33
CA THR A 181 11.43 -31.29 -2.98
C THR A 181 12.62 -31.97 -2.30
N SER A 182 12.33 -33.09 -1.65
CA SER A 182 13.36 -33.95 -1.08
C SER A 182 14.30 -34.43 -2.19
N THR A 183 15.59 -34.48 -1.87
CA THR A 183 16.72 -35.04 -2.65
C THR A 183 17.40 -34.11 -3.67
N GLY A 184 18.62 -33.65 -3.35
CA GLY A 184 19.68 -33.40 -4.36
C GLY A 184 20.46 -32.08 -4.27
N THR A 185 21.61 -32.11 -3.60
CA THR A 185 22.84 -31.33 -3.87
C THR A 185 22.79 -29.80 -4.06
N LEU A 186 23.15 -29.12 -2.96
CA LEU A 186 24.01 -27.93 -2.81
C LEU A 186 24.26 -27.02 -4.04
N GLY A 187 23.75 -25.80 -3.94
CA GLY A 187 24.19 -24.64 -4.70
C GLY A 187 23.70 -23.34 -4.06
N SER A 188 24.14 -23.04 -2.83
CA SER A 188 23.77 -21.82 -2.10
C SER A 188 24.35 -20.57 -2.81
N ARG A 189 23.59 -19.97 -3.73
CA ARG A 189 23.88 -18.64 -4.27
C ARG A 189 23.41 -17.61 -3.24
N ARG A 190 24.34 -17.26 -2.36
CA ARG A 190 24.18 -16.29 -1.28
C ARG A 190 24.23 -14.87 -1.87
N GLY A 191 23.06 -14.33 -2.19
CA GLY A 191 22.88 -12.93 -2.55
C GLY A 191 21.67 -12.35 -1.82
N SER A 192 21.80 -12.03 -0.52
CA SER A 192 20.76 -11.23 0.14
C SER A 192 20.95 -9.77 -0.27
N ARG A 193 20.46 -9.41 -1.47
CA ARG A 193 20.18 -8.00 -1.74
C ARG A 193 19.15 -7.54 -0.72
N ILE A 194 19.52 -6.54 0.07
CA ILE A 194 18.58 -5.88 0.98
C ILE A 194 17.56 -5.20 0.06
N CYS A 195 16.36 -5.77 -0.06
CA CYS A 195 15.26 -5.09 -0.74
C CYS A 195 14.97 -3.78 0.01
N ALA A 196 15.51 -2.68 -0.51
CA ALA A 196 15.21 -1.33 -0.07
C ALA A 196 13.88 -0.93 -0.70
N ALA A 197 12.78 -1.16 0.02
CA ALA A 197 11.51 -0.55 -0.29
C ALA A 197 11.27 0.59 0.71
N LEU A 198 11.00 1.79 0.15
CA LEU A 198 10.79 3.10 0.77
C LEU A 198 12.08 3.87 1.12
N GLY A 199 12.46 4.76 0.21
CA GLY A 199 13.48 5.78 0.45
C GLY A 199 13.01 6.85 1.43
N SER A 200 13.87 7.08 2.43
CA SER A 200 14.11 8.31 3.20
C SER A 200 12.97 8.94 4.01
N ALA A 201 12.90 8.56 5.29
CA ALA A 201 13.19 9.51 6.37
C ALA A 201 13.78 8.74 7.58
N ALA A 202 14.84 9.30 8.13
CA ALA A 202 15.63 8.74 9.22
C ALA A 202 14.91 8.70 10.57
N VAL A 203 15.47 7.90 11.49
CA VAL A 203 15.29 7.94 12.95
C VAL A 203 13.98 7.34 13.47
N TRP A 204 14.01 6.03 13.79
CA TRP A 204 13.49 5.54 15.08
C TRP A 204 14.08 4.17 15.44
N GLY A 205 15.40 4.14 15.63
CA GLY A 205 16.00 3.14 16.51
C GLY A 205 16.08 3.75 17.90
N SER A 206 15.49 3.09 18.89
CA SER A 206 15.65 3.41 20.32
C SER A 206 14.86 4.61 20.88
N VAL A 207 13.56 4.45 21.06
CA VAL A 207 12.84 5.00 22.23
C VAL A 207 11.78 3.95 22.58
N PHE A 208 11.59 3.65 23.86
CA PHE A 208 10.83 2.52 24.44
C PHE A 208 11.64 1.21 24.62
N GLY A 209 12.70 1.32 25.43
CA GLY A 209 13.39 0.18 26.03
C GLY A 209 13.95 0.59 27.38
N GLY A 210 13.07 0.78 28.37
CA GLY A 210 13.44 1.04 29.75
C GLY A 210 13.82 -0.27 30.46
N ASP A 211 15.11 -0.40 30.72
CA ASP A 211 15.83 -1.09 31.79
C ASP A 211 15.39 -2.44 32.42
N SER A 212 16.33 -3.38 32.31
CA SER A 212 16.83 -4.34 33.32
C SER A 212 15.92 -5.41 33.95
N ALA A 213 16.20 -6.70 33.63
CA ALA A 213 16.86 -7.62 34.58
C ALA A 213 17.11 -9.05 34.03
N LYS A 214 18.34 -9.50 34.27
CA LYS A 214 18.99 -10.83 34.26
C LYS A 214 18.18 -12.15 34.09
N LEU A 215 18.79 -12.99 33.25
CA LEU A 215 19.01 -14.46 33.31
C LEU A 215 17.82 -15.40 33.62
N GLY A 216 17.46 -16.16 32.59
CA GLY A 216 16.83 -17.47 32.71
C GLY A 216 17.19 -18.32 31.49
N SER A 217 18.08 -19.27 31.68
CA SER A 217 18.47 -20.30 30.70
C SER A 217 17.26 -21.14 30.31
N GLY A 218 16.65 -20.84 29.17
CA GLY A 218 15.71 -21.70 28.48
C GLY A 218 16.14 -21.79 27.03
N SER A 219 16.69 -22.94 26.63
CA SER A 219 16.92 -23.28 25.23
C SER A 219 15.63 -23.02 24.43
N PRO A 220 15.68 -22.27 23.31
CA PRO A 220 14.51 -22.17 22.45
C PRO A 220 14.19 -23.56 21.88
N PRO A 221 12.90 -23.91 21.71
CA PRO A 221 12.53 -25.19 21.09
C PRO A 221 13.11 -25.25 19.67
N PRO A 222 13.63 -26.41 19.22
CA PRO A 222 14.17 -26.57 17.88
C PRO A 222 13.01 -26.77 16.90
N SER A 223 12.40 -25.68 16.43
CA SER A 223 11.34 -25.77 15.42
C SER A 223 11.42 -24.63 14.40
N ALA A 224 11.56 -25.05 13.13
CA ALA A 224 11.45 -24.30 11.88
C ALA A 224 12.58 -23.30 11.56
N THR A 225 13.63 -23.81 10.89
CA THR A 225 14.54 -23.06 10.01
C THR A 225 13.85 -22.51 8.75
N LEU A 226 12.53 -22.26 8.79
CA LEU A 226 11.81 -21.69 7.67
C LEU A 226 12.20 -20.22 7.57
N ARG A 227 12.97 -19.89 6.52
CA ARG A 227 13.33 -18.50 6.23
C ARG A 227 12.03 -17.73 6.00
N SER A 228 11.69 -16.79 6.88
CA SER A 228 10.44 -16.04 6.77
C SER A 228 10.32 -15.39 5.39
N PRO A 229 9.21 -15.58 4.67
CA PRO A 229 9.05 -15.01 3.35
C PRO A 229 9.15 -13.50 3.40
N LYS A 230 9.84 -12.93 2.41
CA LYS A 230 10.04 -11.49 2.29
C LYS A 230 9.52 -11.05 0.93
N TYR A 231 8.57 -10.12 0.96
CA TYR A 231 8.10 -9.46 -0.24
C TYR A 231 9.05 -8.33 -0.65
N CYS A 232 9.33 -8.27 -1.94
CA CYS A 232 10.12 -7.22 -2.54
C CYS A 232 9.30 -6.58 -3.67
N LEU A 233 9.50 -5.27 -3.88
CA LEU A 233 8.79 -4.53 -4.91
C LEU A 233 9.28 -5.03 -6.27
N LEU A 234 8.36 -5.58 -7.07
CA LEU A 234 8.64 -6.06 -8.41
C LEU A 234 8.46 -4.96 -9.44
N ALA A 235 7.34 -4.24 -9.35
CA ALA A 235 6.99 -3.18 -10.29
C ALA A 235 5.99 -2.18 -9.71
N GLN A 236 5.85 -1.02 -10.34
CA GLN A 236 4.91 0.01 -9.91
C GLN A 236 4.41 0.89 -11.06
N THR A 237 3.21 1.45 -10.89
CA THR A 237 2.66 2.50 -11.76
C THR A 237 1.90 3.54 -10.94
N THR A 238 1.61 4.68 -11.54
CA THR A 238 0.83 5.76 -10.90
C THR A 238 -0.25 6.27 -11.84
N LEU A 239 -1.50 6.02 -11.46
CA LEU A 239 -2.70 6.48 -12.15
C LEU A 239 -3.18 7.81 -11.56
N LYS A 240 -3.90 8.58 -12.36
CA LYS A 240 -4.28 9.98 -12.12
C LYS A 240 -5.65 10.20 -12.78
N LEU A 241 -6.25 11.37 -12.57
CA LEU A 241 -7.55 11.71 -13.13
C LEU A 241 -7.64 11.51 -14.66
N GLN A 242 -6.58 11.82 -15.41
CA GLN A 242 -6.54 11.60 -16.87
C GLN A 242 -6.68 10.14 -17.31
N HIS A 243 -6.46 9.19 -16.39
CA HIS A 243 -6.56 7.75 -16.65
C HIS A 243 -7.96 7.21 -16.34
N VAL A 244 -8.84 8.03 -15.73
CA VAL A 244 -10.24 7.69 -15.47
C VAL A 244 -10.99 7.71 -16.79
N GLN A 245 -11.59 6.59 -17.15
CA GLN A 245 -12.34 6.45 -18.40
C GLN A 245 -13.34 5.30 -18.30
N GLU A 246 -14.38 5.39 -19.11
CA GLU A 246 -15.40 4.36 -19.23
C GLU A 246 -14.86 3.20 -20.08
N GLY A 247 -14.10 2.30 -19.45
CA GLY A 247 -13.58 1.11 -20.13
C GLY A 247 -12.31 0.50 -19.53
N PHE A 248 -11.94 -0.65 -20.08
CA PHE A 248 -10.74 -1.40 -19.70
C PHE A 248 -9.53 -0.92 -20.50
N LYS A 249 -8.45 -0.50 -19.83
CA LYS A 249 -7.27 0.09 -20.48
C LYS A 249 -5.96 -0.40 -19.90
N SER A 250 -4.95 -0.36 -20.77
CA SER A 250 -3.55 -0.68 -20.46
C SER A 250 -2.82 0.56 -19.97
N HIS A 251 -2.01 0.39 -18.93
CA HIS A 251 -1.16 1.42 -18.34
C HIS A 251 0.26 0.87 -18.17
N ASP A 252 1.25 1.68 -18.53
CA ASP A 252 2.65 1.27 -18.43
C ASP A 252 3.05 1.01 -16.98
N LEU A 253 3.86 -0.04 -16.80
CA LEU A 253 4.33 -0.51 -15.51
C LEU A 253 5.86 -0.37 -15.45
N SER A 254 6.36 0.38 -14.48
CA SER A 254 7.79 0.57 -14.27
C SER A 254 8.36 -0.55 -13.40
N LEU A 255 9.33 -1.30 -13.94
CA LEU A 255 9.98 -2.39 -13.24
C LEU A 255 10.95 -1.86 -12.16
N ALA A 256 10.93 -2.49 -10.99
CA ALA A 256 11.82 -2.16 -9.87
C ALA A 256 12.86 -3.27 -9.60
N ALA A 257 12.69 -4.45 -10.17
CA ALA A 257 13.57 -5.60 -10.03
C ALA A 257 14.16 -6.04 -11.38
N THR A 258 15.14 -6.95 -11.35
CA THR A 258 15.77 -7.51 -12.55
C THR A 258 15.63 -9.04 -12.61
N GLU A 259 15.89 -9.65 -13.77
CA GLU A 259 15.83 -11.12 -13.94
C GLU A 259 16.74 -11.90 -12.98
N ASP A 260 17.78 -11.25 -12.44
CA ASP A 260 18.72 -11.85 -11.47
C ASP A 260 18.15 -11.95 -10.05
N ASP A 261 16.98 -11.35 -9.78
CA ASP A 261 16.36 -11.38 -8.47
C ASP A 261 15.54 -12.66 -8.27
N PRO A 262 15.63 -13.32 -7.10
CA PRO A 262 14.95 -14.61 -6.88
C PRO A 262 13.41 -14.49 -6.87
N PHE A 263 12.88 -13.29 -6.65
CA PHE A 263 11.44 -12.98 -6.66
C PHE A 263 10.97 -12.41 -8.01
N TRP A 264 11.83 -12.47 -9.04
CA TRP A 264 11.48 -12.02 -10.37
C TRP A 264 10.32 -12.82 -10.95
N VAL A 265 9.37 -12.10 -11.54
CA VAL A 265 8.29 -12.66 -12.34
C VAL A 265 8.33 -11.94 -13.69
N PRO A 266 8.32 -12.64 -14.83
CA PRO A 266 8.44 -11.99 -16.12
C PRO A 266 7.14 -11.26 -16.46
N LEU A 267 7.17 -9.93 -16.43
CA LEU A 267 6.02 -9.08 -16.73
C LEU A 267 6.09 -8.56 -18.17
N TYR A 268 4.94 -8.39 -18.82
CA TYR A 268 4.87 -7.76 -20.13
C TYR A 268 5.25 -6.26 -20.11
N GLY A 269 5.17 -5.62 -18.94
CA GLY A 269 5.50 -4.20 -18.76
C GLY A 269 4.29 -3.26 -18.72
N ASN A 270 3.08 -3.81 -18.61
CA ASN A 270 1.86 -3.05 -18.41
C ASN A 270 0.96 -3.69 -17.34
N ILE A 271 0.01 -2.91 -16.85
CA ILE A 271 -1.18 -3.42 -16.15
C ILE A 271 -2.39 -3.05 -16.97
N CYS A 272 -3.46 -3.83 -16.83
CA CYS A 272 -4.74 -3.52 -17.41
C CYS A 272 -5.79 -3.44 -16.30
N CYS A 273 -6.62 -2.39 -16.31
CA CYS A 273 -7.68 -2.22 -15.32
C CYS A 273 -8.78 -1.30 -15.86
N ARG A 274 -9.92 -1.27 -15.16
CA ARG A 274 -10.93 -0.23 -15.29
C ARG A 274 -10.85 0.71 -14.09
N LEU A 275 -10.55 1.97 -14.35
CA LEU A 275 -10.48 3.04 -13.34
C LEU A 275 -11.65 3.99 -13.50
N LEU A 276 -12.53 4.04 -12.51
CA LEU A 276 -13.73 4.87 -12.48
C LEU A 276 -13.63 5.88 -11.34
N ALA A 277 -14.09 7.11 -11.57
CA ALA A 277 -14.25 8.10 -10.51
C ALA A 277 -15.66 8.66 -10.57
N GLN A 278 -16.32 8.72 -9.41
CA GLN A 278 -17.64 9.31 -9.26
C GLN A 278 -17.55 10.49 -8.27
N PRO A 279 -17.53 11.73 -8.78
CA PRO A 279 -17.64 12.92 -7.95
C PRO A 279 -18.96 12.93 -7.18
N PHE A 280 -18.94 13.33 -5.91
CA PHE A 280 -20.16 13.40 -5.10
C PHE A 280 -21.18 14.40 -5.65
N CYS A 281 -20.75 15.45 -6.37
CA CYS A 281 -21.66 16.39 -7.02
C CYS A 281 -22.55 15.78 -8.11
N MET A 282 -22.26 14.56 -8.57
CA MET A 282 -23.13 13.84 -9.52
C MET A 282 -24.28 13.10 -8.83
N SER A 283 -24.13 12.73 -7.55
CA SER A 283 -25.11 11.90 -6.83
C SER A 283 -25.83 12.63 -5.71
N GLN A 284 -25.30 13.77 -5.24
CA GLN A 284 -25.87 14.52 -4.13
C GLN A 284 -25.67 16.04 -4.29
N PRO A 285 -26.60 16.86 -3.78
CA PRO A 285 -26.44 18.31 -3.79
C PRO A 285 -25.29 18.72 -2.86
N ILE A 286 -24.22 19.29 -3.43
CA ILE A 286 -23.03 19.74 -2.68
C ILE A 286 -23.13 21.20 -2.26
N MET A 287 -23.89 22.00 -3.01
CA MET A 287 -24.05 23.43 -2.77
C MET A 287 -25.49 23.85 -3.08
N SER A 288 -26.03 24.78 -2.29
CA SER A 288 -27.30 25.45 -2.55
C SER A 288 -27.14 26.94 -2.32
N GLY A 289 -27.81 27.76 -3.13
CA GLY A 289 -27.69 29.21 -3.07
C GLY A 289 -28.57 29.91 -4.11
N GLN A 290 -28.61 31.23 -4.06
CA GLN A 290 -29.31 32.04 -5.05
C GLN A 290 -28.38 32.33 -6.23
N LEU A 291 -28.86 32.04 -7.45
CA LEU A 291 -28.15 32.36 -8.69
C LEU A 291 -28.76 33.63 -9.29
N GLN A 292 -28.01 34.73 -9.36
CA GLN A 292 -28.42 35.91 -10.11
C GLN A 292 -27.98 35.76 -11.57
N ILE A 293 -28.95 35.57 -12.47
CA ILE A 293 -28.69 35.51 -13.91
C ILE A 293 -28.93 36.91 -14.49
N LEU A 294 -27.87 37.55 -14.98
CA LEU A 294 -27.97 38.79 -15.73
C LEU A 294 -28.19 38.46 -17.21
N VAL A 295 -29.40 38.67 -17.73
CA VAL A 295 -29.66 38.56 -19.16
C VAL A 295 -29.35 39.90 -19.82
N LEU A 296 -28.31 39.93 -20.64
CA LEU A 296 -28.00 41.10 -21.48
C LEU A 296 -28.89 41.03 -22.72
N MET A 297 -29.78 42.03 -22.87
CA MET A 297 -30.56 42.28 -24.10
C MET A 297 -29.82 43.25 -25.02
#